data_AF-A0A6N7L659-F1
#
_entry.id   AF-A0A6N7L659-F1
#
_cell.length_a   1.000
_cell.length_b   1.000
_cell.length_c   1.000
_cell.angle_alpha   90.00
_cell.angle_beta   90.00
_cell.angle_gamma   90.00
#
_symmetry.space_group_name_H-M   'P 1'
#
loop_
_entity.id
_entity.type
_entity.pdbx_description
1 polymer ?
#
loop_
_entity_poly.entity_id
_entity_poly.type
_entity_poly.pdbx_seq_one_letter_code
_entity_poly.pdbx_strand_id
1 'polypeptide(L)'
;MSTPTTSRVRLDPVLADRVMDAQHLAGLPIAHGGHGPGVHVRPAEPLNDDDACRGLIALHWLPSRRLAAAAATEQHRQPAHYAQQLVVNTVQHALTVLLPHLGTTAARAFQLWEVRVTAAVPLPHELTGLPGPRPSGPQPIASGIRPDVTTAVRRSAALAGLPVATHPGDPGITLRPCPPLDVDDDTAGIADLGWNPSRRLAAATSGTAWNLRTAVEDAVRQALPVALGACGLDVWWRRPDGLPPQLRAYGPSEDPPIRR
;
A
#
# COMPACT_ATOMS: atom_id res chain seq x y z
N MET A 1 17.96 -4.57 45.97
CA MET A 1 17.67 -5.16 44.65
C MET A 1 16.50 -4.41 44.06
N SER A 2 16.77 -3.46 43.16
CA SER A 2 15.72 -2.69 42.50
C SER A 2 15.22 -3.50 41.31
N THR A 3 13.94 -3.89 41.33
CA THR A 3 13.27 -4.46 40.17
C THR A 3 13.31 -3.45 39.02
N PRO A 4 13.71 -3.85 37.79
CA PRO A 4 13.59 -2.96 36.65
C PRO A 4 12.11 -2.74 36.39
N THR A 5 11.63 -1.53 36.63
CA THR A 5 10.32 -1.08 36.20
C THR A 5 10.35 -1.09 34.68
N THR A 6 9.83 -2.14 34.05
CA THR A 6 9.51 -2.12 32.61
C THR A 6 8.46 -1.04 32.40
N SER A 7 8.91 0.19 32.17
CA SER A 7 8.12 1.24 31.56
C SER A 7 7.71 0.69 30.20
N ARG A 8 6.49 0.16 30.11
CA ARG A 8 5.89 -0.18 28.82
C ARG A 8 5.74 1.15 28.10
N VAL A 9 6.60 1.43 27.12
CA VAL A 9 6.47 2.57 26.22
C VAL A 9 5.06 2.49 25.62
N ARG A 10 4.19 3.41 26.03
CA ARG A 10 2.82 3.49 25.52
C ARG A 10 2.83 4.43 24.32
N LEU A 11 2.17 4.02 23.25
CA LEU A 11 1.87 4.89 22.12
C LEU A 11 1.07 6.10 22.63
N ASP A 12 1.37 7.29 22.13
CA ASP A 12 0.45 8.42 22.25
C ASP A 12 -0.87 8.02 21.54
N PRO A 13 -2.00 7.90 22.27
CA PRO A 13 -3.26 7.45 21.68
C PRO A 13 -3.79 8.42 20.61
N VAL A 14 -3.54 9.72 20.75
CA VAL A 14 -3.98 10.72 19.76
C VAL A 14 -3.17 10.58 18.49
N LEU A 15 -1.86 10.43 18.61
CA LEU A 15 -0.99 10.20 17.46
C LEU A 15 -1.33 8.87 16.76
N ALA A 16 -1.61 7.82 17.54
CA ALA A 16 -2.00 6.51 17.02
C ALA A 16 -3.31 6.60 16.22
N ASP A 17 -4.34 7.23 16.77
CA ASP A 17 -5.63 7.42 16.07
C ASP A 17 -5.44 8.18 14.76
N ARG A 18 -4.60 9.22 14.74
CA ARG A 18 -4.31 10.00 13.52
C ARG A 18 -3.58 9.19 12.45
N VAL A 19 -2.59 8.41 12.85
CA VAL A 19 -1.86 7.51 11.96
C VAL A 19 -2.79 6.44 11.38
N MET A 20 -3.66 5.88 12.21
CA MET A 20 -4.67 4.92 11.79
C MET A 20 -5.66 5.56 10.81
N ASP A 21 -6.14 6.77 11.09
CA ASP A 21 -7.01 7.54 10.19
C ASP A 21 -6.37 7.81 8.83
N ALA A 22 -5.07 8.18 8.82
CA ALA A 22 -4.30 8.40 7.61
C ALA A 22 -4.19 7.12 6.77
N GLN A 23 -3.88 5.98 7.39
CA GLN A 23 -3.81 4.68 6.71
C GLN A 23 -5.17 4.27 6.12
N HIS A 24 -6.24 4.45 6.88
CA HIS A 24 -7.59 4.22 6.39
C HIS A 24 -7.91 5.13 5.21
N LEU A 25 -7.58 6.43 5.28
CA LEU A 25 -7.79 7.37 4.16
C LEU A 25 -7.07 6.93 2.90
N ALA A 26 -5.83 6.46 3.05
CA ALA A 26 -5.02 5.95 1.95
C ALA A 26 -5.57 4.64 1.35
N GLY A 27 -6.50 3.96 2.03
CA GLY A 27 -7.01 2.65 1.61
C GLY A 27 -6.05 1.51 1.91
N LEU A 28 -5.09 1.71 2.82
CA LEU A 28 -4.10 0.70 3.18
C LEU A 28 -4.63 -0.19 4.31
N PRO A 29 -4.41 -1.52 4.24
CA PRO A 29 -4.80 -2.44 5.30
C PRO A 29 -3.92 -2.26 6.53
N ILE A 30 -4.49 -2.52 7.70
CA ILE A 30 -3.81 -2.42 8.99
C ILE A 30 -3.68 -3.81 9.60
N ALA A 31 -2.45 -4.18 9.97
CA ALA A 31 -2.15 -5.45 10.61
C ALA A 31 -2.32 -5.33 12.13
N HIS A 32 -3.57 -5.43 12.60
CA HIS A 32 -3.89 -5.38 14.03
C HIS A 32 -3.19 -6.49 14.80
N GLY A 33 -2.45 -6.12 15.86
CA GLY A 33 -1.69 -7.07 16.69
C GLY A 33 -0.55 -7.78 15.93
N GLY A 34 -0.09 -7.23 14.81
CA GLY A 34 0.93 -7.86 13.96
C GLY A 34 0.41 -9.09 13.20
N HIS A 35 -0.91 -9.26 13.10
CA HIS A 35 -1.53 -10.37 12.39
C HIS A 35 -2.10 -9.93 11.04
N GLY A 36 -1.73 -10.67 9.98
CA GLY A 36 -2.22 -10.44 8.63
C GLY A 36 -1.37 -9.43 7.85
N PRO A 37 -1.60 -9.31 6.54
CA PRO A 37 -0.91 -8.35 5.71
C PRO A 37 -1.37 -6.91 6.01
N GLY A 38 -0.45 -5.95 5.96
CA GLY A 38 -0.74 -4.53 6.07
C GLY A 38 0.26 -3.76 6.90
N VAL A 39 -0.10 -2.52 7.24
CA VAL A 39 0.74 -1.67 8.08
C VAL A 39 0.60 -2.12 9.54
N HIS A 40 1.69 -2.58 10.12
CA HIS A 40 1.80 -2.82 11.54
C HIS A 40 2.22 -1.54 12.25
N VAL A 41 1.40 -1.11 13.20
CA VAL A 41 1.61 0.07 14.03
C VAL A 41 2.11 -0.39 15.40
N ARG A 42 3.31 0.05 15.80
CA ARG A 42 3.91 -0.29 17.10
C ARG A 42 4.64 0.90 17.71
N PRO A 43 4.93 0.91 19.02
CA PRO A 43 5.87 1.85 19.59
C PRO A 43 7.19 1.80 18.83
N ALA A 44 7.74 2.96 18.49
CA ALA A 44 9.08 3.02 17.92
C ALA A 44 10.11 2.62 18.97
N GLU A 45 11.15 1.92 18.54
CA GLU A 45 12.29 1.66 19.42
C GLU A 45 13.05 2.98 19.61
N PRO A 46 13.48 3.31 20.84
CA PRO A 46 14.24 4.53 21.09
C PRO A 46 15.61 4.42 20.42
N LEU A 47 15.98 5.41 19.59
CA LEU A 47 17.33 5.50 19.04
C LEU A 47 18.27 6.29 19.97
N ASN A 48 17.69 7.11 20.86
CA ASN A 48 18.37 7.92 21.85
C ASN A 48 17.41 8.23 23.03
N ASP A 49 17.93 8.85 24.08
CA ASP A 49 17.17 9.16 25.30
C ASP A 49 16.03 10.18 25.07
N ASP A 50 16.19 11.08 24.10
CA ASP A 50 15.15 12.05 23.73
C ASP A 50 13.93 11.37 23.07
N ASP A 51 14.15 10.34 22.26
CA ASP A 51 13.11 9.54 21.61
C ASP A 51 12.28 8.75 22.62
N ALA A 52 12.92 8.22 23.67
CA ALA A 52 12.26 7.42 24.70
C ALA A 52 11.13 8.19 25.41
N CYS A 53 11.24 9.52 25.44
CA CYS A 53 10.27 10.40 26.07
C CYS A 53 9.15 10.88 25.14
N ARG A 54 9.17 10.54 23.83
CA ARG A 54 8.30 11.14 22.80
C ARG A 54 7.09 10.33 22.35
N GLY A 55 6.93 9.08 22.80
CA GLY A 55 5.75 8.26 22.43
C GLY A 55 5.61 7.97 20.93
N LEU A 56 6.75 7.91 20.22
CA LEU A 56 6.83 7.79 18.76
C LEU A 56 6.23 6.49 18.22
N ILE A 57 5.75 6.55 16.98
CA ILE A 57 5.13 5.40 16.29
C ILE A 57 6.07 4.89 15.21
N ALA A 58 6.31 3.58 15.19
CA ALA A 58 6.95 2.90 14.09
C ALA A 58 5.91 2.16 13.23
N LEU A 59 6.03 2.35 11.93
CA LEU A 59 5.23 1.68 10.91
C LEU A 59 6.09 0.70 10.15
N HIS A 60 5.61 -0.53 10.07
CA HIS A 60 6.25 -1.60 9.34
C HIS A 60 5.25 -2.29 8.42
N TRP A 61 5.61 -2.49 7.16
CA TRP A 61 4.75 -3.23 6.24
C TRP A 61 4.94 -4.73 6.46
N LEU A 62 3.85 -5.44 6.74
CA LEU A 62 3.81 -6.90 6.79
C LEU A 62 3.23 -7.41 5.47
N PRO A 63 4.01 -8.14 4.65
CA PRO A 63 3.47 -8.81 3.48
C PRO A 63 2.62 -10.02 3.89
N SER A 64 2.12 -10.77 2.92
CA SER A 64 1.36 -11.99 3.23
C SER A 64 2.17 -12.99 4.05
N ARG A 65 1.46 -13.80 4.85
CA ARG A 65 2.07 -14.92 5.58
C ARG A 65 2.78 -15.90 4.65
N ARG A 66 2.27 -16.09 3.43
CA ARG A 66 2.89 -16.98 2.44
C ARG A 66 4.25 -16.45 1.98
N LEU A 67 4.35 -15.16 1.67
CA LEU A 67 5.61 -14.53 1.29
C LEU A 67 6.59 -14.48 2.46
N ALA A 68 6.11 -14.07 3.65
CA ALA A 68 6.93 -14.04 4.86
C ALA A 68 7.48 -15.42 5.24
N ALA A 69 6.67 -16.48 5.15
CA ALA A 69 7.10 -17.84 5.45
C ALA A 69 8.12 -18.37 4.43
N ALA A 70 7.89 -18.13 3.13
CA ALA A 70 8.84 -18.53 2.09
C ALA A 70 10.20 -17.83 2.29
N ALA A 71 10.18 -16.51 2.50
CA ALA A 71 11.38 -15.73 2.74
C ALA A 71 12.14 -16.15 4.02
N ALA A 72 11.44 -16.56 5.08
CA ALA A 72 12.06 -17.01 6.32
C ALA A 72 12.85 -18.32 6.18
N THR A 73 12.54 -19.13 5.16
CA THR A 73 13.26 -20.38 4.85
C THR A 73 14.42 -20.19 3.88
N GLU A 74 14.59 -18.97 3.36
CA GLU A 74 15.48 -18.66 2.26
C GLU A 74 16.70 -17.83 2.69
N GLN A 75 17.80 -17.97 1.96
CA GLN A 75 18.98 -17.11 2.11
C GLN A 75 18.72 -15.72 1.49
N HIS A 76 19.52 -14.73 1.86
CA HIS A 76 19.29 -13.32 1.53
C HIS A 76 19.20 -12.99 0.03
N ARG A 77 19.77 -13.84 -0.84
CA ARG A 77 19.77 -13.68 -2.31
C ARG A 77 18.75 -14.55 -3.02
N GLN A 78 17.97 -15.34 -2.29
CA GLN A 78 16.96 -16.20 -2.89
C GLN A 78 15.67 -15.42 -3.18
N PRO A 79 14.85 -15.88 -4.14
CA PRO A 79 13.81 -15.06 -4.75
C PRO A 79 12.72 -14.56 -3.77
N ALA A 80 12.24 -15.40 -2.84
CA ALA A 80 11.21 -15.01 -1.89
C ALA A 80 11.74 -14.03 -0.86
N HIS A 81 12.96 -14.23 -0.36
CA HIS A 81 13.60 -13.27 0.55
C HIS A 81 13.79 -11.90 -0.12
N TYR A 82 14.34 -11.88 -1.33
CA TYR A 82 14.52 -10.65 -2.10
C TYR A 82 13.18 -9.96 -2.39
N ALA A 83 12.16 -10.72 -2.80
CA ALA A 83 10.83 -10.20 -3.05
C ALA A 83 10.19 -9.59 -1.78
N GLN A 84 10.33 -10.25 -0.63
CA GLN A 84 9.86 -9.71 0.64
C GLN A 84 10.51 -8.37 0.95
N GLN A 85 11.84 -8.28 0.81
CA GLN A 85 12.57 -7.04 1.05
C GLN A 85 12.13 -5.91 0.11
N LEU A 86 11.98 -6.19 -1.19
CA LEU A 86 11.49 -5.20 -2.16
C LEU A 86 10.09 -4.71 -1.81
N VAL A 87 9.15 -5.62 -1.52
CA VAL A 87 7.77 -5.25 -1.14
C VAL A 87 7.78 -4.36 0.10
N VAL A 88 8.47 -4.77 1.16
CA VAL A 88 8.54 -3.99 2.41
C VAL A 88 9.17 -2.62 2.16
N ASN A 89 10.32 -2.58 1.50
CA ASN A 89 11.04 -1.33 1.23
C ASN A 89 10.23 -0.34 0.39
N THR A 90 9.61 -0.82 -0.68
CA THR A 90 8.86 0.03 -1.60
C THR A 90 7.58 0.55 -0.94
N VAL A 91 6.83 -0.30 -0.23
CA VAL A 91 5.60 0.15 0.45
C VAL A 91 5.92 1.11 1.59
N GLN A 92 6.99 0.85 2.35
CA GLN A 92 7.45 1.80 3.37
C GLN A 92 7.92 3.12 2.78
N HIS A 93 8.59 3.10 1.62
CA HIS A 93 8.93 4.34 0.93
C HIS A 93 7.66 5.10 0.51
N ALA A 94 6.65 4.44 -0.05
CA ALA A 94 5.37 5.08 -0.34
C ALA A 94 4.72 5.69 0.92
N LEU A 95 4.79 5.00 2.07
CA LEU A 95 4.34 5.56 3.36
C LEU A 95 5.06 6.87 3.69
N THR A 96 6.39 6.95 3.50
CA THR A 96 7.13 8.20 3.76
C THR A 96 6.73 9.36 2.86
N VAL A 97 6.21 9.07 1.66
CA VAL A 97 5.76 10.08 0.71
C VAL A 97 4.32 10.50 0.99
N LEU A 98 3.40 9.55 1.25
CA LEU A 98 1.97 9.84 1.42
C LEU A 98 1.60 10.41 2.79
N LEU A 99 2.29 10.00 3.85
CA LEU A 99 1.96 10.36 5.23
C LEU A 99 2.06 11.87 5.51
N PRO A 100 3.06 12.60 4.98
CA PRO A 100 3.10 14.07 5.01
C PRO A 100 1.87 14.74 4.40
N HIS A 101 1.36 14.23 3.28
CA HIS A 101 0.15 14.76 2.67
C HIS A 101 -1.09 14.56 3.55
N LEU A 102 -1.11 13.48 4.34
CA LEU A 102 -2.17 13.18 5.31
C LEU A 102 -1.95 13.86 6.68
N GLY A 103 -1.08 14.86 6.73
CA GLY A 103 -0.86 15.66 7.93
C GLY A 103 -0.03 14.95 8.99
N THR A 104 0.84 14.00 8.62
CA THR A 104 1.73 13.34 9.58
C THR A 104 3.19 13.55 9.22
N THR A 105 4.04 13.83 10.21
CA THR A 105 5.48 13.93 10.00
C THR A 105 6.08 12.53 10.05
N ALA A 106 6.41 11.98 8.89
CA ALA A 106 6.96 10.64 8.76
C ALA A 106 8.34 10.66 8.11
N ALA A 107 9.30 9.92 8.68
CA ALA A 107 10.63 9.77 8.14
C ALA A 107 11.08 8.32 8.23
N ARG A 108 11.95 7.91 7.31
CA ARG A 108 12.57 6.58 7.37
C ARG A 108 13.70 6.59 8.39
N ALA A 109 13.67 5.68 9.34
CA ALA A 109 14.82 5.43 10.20
C ALA A 109 15.80 4.51 9.46
N PHE A 110 16.92 5.06 9.00
CA PHE A 110 17.92 4.36 8.19
C PHE A 110 18.44 3.06 8.83
N GLN A 111 18.38 2.93 10.16
CA GLN A 111 18.92 1.78 10.88
C GLN A 111 17.91 0.65 11.13
N LEU A 112 16.60 0.93 11.08
CA LEU A 112 15.57 0.03 11.62
C LEU A 112 14.57 -0.49 10.57
N TRP A 113 14.73 -0.13 9.30
CA TRP A 113 13.80 -0.53 8.24
C TRP A 113 12.33 -0.27 8.64
N GLU A 114 12.08 0.85 9.29
CA GLU A 114 10.77 1.31 9.77
C GLU A 114 10.53 2.76 9.34
N VAL A 115 9.25 3.13 9.23
CA VAL A 115 8.83 4.52 9.07
C VAL A 115 8.42 5.05 10.43
N ARG A 116 9.09 6.09 10.92
CA ARG A 116 8.80 6.70 12.21
C ARG A 116 7.90 7.91 12.01
N VAL A 117 6.84 7.99 12.82
CA VAL A 117 5.92 9.12 12.86
C VAL A 117 6.12 9.87 14.16
N THR A 118 6.39 11.17 14.05
CA THR A 118 6.74 12.04 15.18
C THR A 118 5.69 13.07 15.53
N ALA A 119 4.80 13.38 14.59
CA ALA A 119 3.72 14.33 14.79
C ALA A 119 2.57 14.05 13.83
N ALA A 120 1.38 14.48 14.22
CA ALA A 120 0.21 14.53 13.35
C ALA A 120 -0.54 15.84 13.58
N VAL A 121 -0.95 16.49 12.49
CA VAL A 121 -1.87 17.62 12.51
C VAL A 121 -3.29 17.16 12.20
N PRO A 122 -4.32 17.87 12.66
CA PRO A 122 -5.70 17.55 12.33
C PRO A 122 -5.92 17.53 10.82
N LEU A 123 -6.61 16.50 10.34
CA LEU A 123 -7.10 16.44 8.97
C LEU A 123 -8.20 17.50 8.76
N PRO A 124 -8.37 18.02 7.53
CA PRO A 124 -9.50 18.86 7.16
C PRO A 124 -10.84 18.27 7.63
N HIS A 125 -11.72 19.12 8.19
CA HIS A 125 -13.00 18.68 8.74
C HIS A 125 -13.91 17.93 7.74
N GLU A 126 -13.78 18.22 6.45
CA GLU A 126 -14.47 17.49 5.38
C GLU A 126 -14.07 16.02 5.25
N LEU A 127 -12.88 15.67 5.75
CA LEU A 127 -12.38 14.30 5.85
C LEU A 127 -12.69 13.68 7.22
N THR A 128 -13.38 14.41 8.11
CA THR A 128 -13.89 13.90 9.39
C THR A 128 -15.39 13.57 9.25
N GLY A 129 -15.77 12.31 9.43
CA GLY A 129 -17.13 11.79 9.17
C GLY A 129 -17.16 10.63 8.17
N LEU A 130 -18.27 9.87 8.13
CA LEU A 130 -18.44 8.66 7.30
C LEU A 130 -19.32 8.94 6.08
N PRO A 131 -18.89 8.63 4.84
CA PRO A 131 -19.79 8.00 3.89
C PRO A 131 -20.00 6.55 4.37
N GLY A 132 -21.19 6.26 4.87
CA GLY A 132 -21.61 4.91 5.28
C GLY A 132 -21.64 3.89 4.13
N PRO A 133 -21.87 2.61 4.41
CA PRO A 133 -21.86 1.56 3.40
C PRO A 133 -23.04 1.75 2.44
N ARG A 134 -22.76 2.05 1.17
CA ARG A 134 -23.64 1.63 0.06
C ARG A 134 -23.13 0.30 -0.47
N PRO A 135 -23.99 -0.72 -0.60
CA PRO A 135 -23.64 -1.92 -1.34
C PRO A 135 -23.36 -1.50 -2.78
N SER A 136 -22.15 -1.80 -3.21
CA SER A 136 -21.77 -1.70 -4.61
C SER A 136 -22.56 -2.76 -5.38
N GLY A 137 -23.10 -2.39 -6.54
CA GLY A 137 -23.76 -3.32 -7.44
C GLY A 137 -22.85 -4.50 -7.86
N PRO A 138 -23.39 -5.46 -8.63
CA PRO A 138 -22.65 -6.66 -9.01
C PRO A 138 -21.26 -6.34 -9.56
N GLN A 139 -20.27 -7.16 -9.19
CA GLN A 139 -18.90 -7.06 -9.72
C GLN A 139 -18.97 -6.93 -11.24
N PRO A 140 -18.52 -5.81 -11.84
CA PRO A 140 -18.11 -5.88 -13.21
C PRO A 140 -16.86 -6.77 -13.17
N ILE A 141 -16.98 -8.02 -13.62
CA ILE A 141 -15.83 -8.65 -14.28
C ILE A 141 -15.44 -7.61 -15.32
N ALA A 142 -14.25 -7.03 -15.22
CA ALA A 142 -13.79 -5.99 -16.12
C ALA A 142 -13.77 -6.60 -17.53
N SER A 143 -14.89 -6.46 -18.23
CA SER A 143 -15.10 -6.99 -19.57
C SER A 143 -13.99 -6.43 -20.44
N GLY A 144 -13.25 -7.31 -21.11
CA GLY A 144 -12.09 -6.91 -21.90
C GLY A 144 -10.73 -6.99 -21.19
N ILE A 145 -10.63 -7.61 -20.01
CA ILE A 145 -9.36 -8.04 -19.40
C ILE A 145 -9.27 -9.58 -19.44
N ARG A 146 -8.12 -10.14 -19.77
CA ARG A 146 -7.96 -11.60 -19.78
C ARG A 146 -8.07 -12.18 -18.35
N PRO A 147 -8.71 -13.35 -18.17
CA PRO A 147 -8.84 -13.98 -16.85
C PRO A 147 -7.52 -14.34 -16.18
N ASP A 148 -6.49 -14.73 -16.96
CA ASP A 148 -5.15 -15.04 -16.47
C ASP A 148 -4.44 -13.81 -15.91
N VAL A 149 -4.58 -12.64 -16.56
CA VAL A 149 -4.07 -11.35 -16.08
C VAL A 149 -4.75 -10.97 -14.77
N THR A 150 -6.07 -11.03 -14.72
CA THR A 150 -6.84 -10.73 -13.49
C THR A 150 -6.42 -11.65 -12.34
N THR A 151 -6.20 -12.94 -12.63
CA THR A 151 -5.76 -13.93 -11.65
C THR A 151 -4.33 -13.65 -11.17
N ALA A 152 -3.42 -13.30 -12.08
CA ALA A 152 -2.04 -12.94 -11.75
C ALA A 152 -2.01 -11.70 -10.84
N VAL A 153 -2.73 -10.63 -11.19
CA VAL A 153 -2.83 -9.41 -10.37
C VAL A 153 -3.33 -9.74 -8.96
N ARG A 154 -4.44 -10.49 -8.85
CA ARG A 154 -4.99 -10.87 -7.54
C ARG A 154 -4.01 -11.67 -6.70
N ARG A 155 -3.27 -12.60 -7.32
CA ARG A 155 -2.25 -13.41 -6.62
C ARG A 155 -1.06 -12.59 -6.16
N SER A 156 -0.51 -11.76 -7.04
CA SER A 156 0.65 -10.91 -6.71
C SER A 156 0.29 -9.85 -5.67
N ALA A 157 -0.91 -9.25 -5.76
CA ALA A 157 -1.43 -8.35 -4.75
C ALA A 157 -1.62 -9.06 -3.41
N ALA A 158 -2.23 -10.26 -3.41
CA ALA A 158 -2.38 -11.07 -2.21
C ALA A 158 -1.03 -11.41 -1.55
N LEU A 159 0.00 -11.73 -2.34
CA LEU A 159 1.36 -11.98 -1.83
C LEU A 159 2.00 -10.73 -1.22
N ALA A 160 1.87 -9.59 -1.90
CA ALA A 160 2.36 -8.29 -1.44
C ALA A 160 1.60 -7.78 -0.20
N GLY A 161 0.40 -8.32 0.07
CA GLY A 161 -0.48 -7.84 1.13
C GLY A 161 -1.32 -6.63 0.74
N LEU A 162 -1.49 -6.37 -0.56
CA LEU A 162 -2.23 -5.22 -1.09
C LEU A 162 -3.68 -5.61 -1.43
N PRO A 163 -4.67 -4.78 -1.09
CA PRO A 163 -6.06 -5.02 -1.44
C PRO A 163 -6.29 -4.81 -2.94
N VAL A 164 -7.15 -5.63 -3.52
CA VAL A 164 -7.71 -5.42 -4.87
C VAL A 164 -9.14 -4.96 -4.70
N ALA A 165 -9.51 -3.86 -5.34
CA ALA A 165 -10.85 -3.31 -5.30
C ALA A 165 -11.85 -4.35 -5.85
N THR A 166 -12.81 -4.75 -5.02
CA THR A 166 -13.82 -5.74 -5.40
C THR A 166 -14.94 -5.13 -6.24
N HIS A 167 -15.24 -3.85 -6.06
CA HIS A 167 -16.28 -3.12 -6.76
C HIS A 167 -15.82 -1.71 -7.12
N PRO A 168 -16.54 -1.02 -8.03
CA PRO A 168 -16.29 0.39 -8.31
C PRO A 168 -16.32 1.24 -7.03
N GLY A 169 -15.24 1.99 -6.78
CA GLY A 169 -15.08 2.84 -5.60
C GLY A 169 -14.64 2.13 -4.32
N ASP A 170 -14.41 0.81 -4.34
CA ASP A 170 -13.73 0.14 -3.23
C ASP A 170 -12.26 0.58 -3.16
N PRO A 171 -11.69 0.72 -1.95
CA PRO A 171 -10.27 1.00 -1.78
C PRO A 171 -9.41 -0.16 -2.28
N GLY A 172 -8.24 0.16 -2.83
CA GLY A 172 -7.25 -0.79 -3.29
C GLY A 172 -6.92 -0.69 -4.77
N ILE A 173 -6.24 -1.72 -5.29
CA ILE A 173 -5.82 -1.80 -6.69
C ILE A 173 -7.06 -1.89 -7.57
N THR A 174 -7.18 -0.98 -8.52
CA THR A 174 -8.23 -1.03 -9.55
C THR A 174 -7.67 -1.61 -10.83
N LEU A 175 -8.52 -2.30 -11.59
CA LEU A 175 -8.20 -2.84 -12.89
C LEU A 175 -9.13 -2.22 -13.92
N ARG A 176 -8.56 -1.68 -15.00
CA ARG A 176 -9.29 -1.15 -16.15
C ARG A 176 -8.74 -1.81 -17.42
N PRO A 177 -9.57 -2.16 -18.41
CA PRO A 177 -9.05 -2.63 -19.69
C PRO A 177 -8.24 -1.51 -20.34
N CYS A 178 -7.06 -1.85 -20.86
CA CYS A 178 -6.30 -0.91 -21.68
C CYS A 178 -7.04 -0.68 -23.01
N PRO A 179 -7.21 0.58 -23.46
CA PRO A 179 -7.61 0.81 -24.83
C PRO A 179 -6.48 0.37 -25.78
N PRO A 180 -6.80 -0.20 -26.96
CA PRO A 180 -5.82 -0.43 -28.01
C PRO A 180 -5.21 0.91 -28.42
N LEU A 181 -3.88 0.99 -28.45
CA LEU A 181 -3.19 2.23 -28.84
C LEU A 181 -3.11 2.37 -30.35
N ASP A 182 -2.80 1.26 -31.04
CA ASP A 182 -2.58 1.21 -32.49
C ASP A 182 -3.23 -0.04 -33.09
N VAL A 183 -3.34 -0.10 -34.41
CA VAL A 183 -3.94 -1.22 -35.17
C VAL A 183 -3.17 -2.54 -34.96
N ASP A 184 -1.88 -2.45 -34.62
CA ASP A 184 -0.99 -3.59 -34.38
C ASP A 184 -0.65 -3.80 -32.87
N ASP A 185 -1.30 -3.05 -31.96
CA ASP A 185 -1.05 -3.14 -30.52
C ASP A 185 -1.82 -4.33 -29.90
N ASP A 186 -1.12 -5.42 -29.59
CA ASP A 186 -1.67 -6.56 -28.85
C ASP A 186 -1.83 -6.25 -27.35
N THR A 187 -2.62 -5.22 -27.06
CA THR A 187 -3.09 -4.88 -25.70
C THR A 187 -4.40 -5.55 -25.35
N ALA A 188 -4.90 -6.42 -26.23
CA ALA A 188 -6.13 -7.15 -26.03
C ALA A 188 -6.09 -7.91 -24.70
N GLY A 189 -6.94 -7.49 -23.77
CA GLY A 189 -7.06 -8.16 -22.47
C GLY A 189 -6.00 -7.77 -21.43
N ILE A 190 -5.18 -6.75 -21.68
CA ILE A 190 -4.24 -6.18 -20.69
C ILE A 190 -4.99 -5.27 -19.71
N ALA A 191 -4.54 -5.26 -18.45
CA ALA A 191 -5.08 -4.39 -17.42
C ALA A 191 -4.20 -3.15 -17.18
N ASP A 192 -4.80 -1.97 -17.15
CA ASP A 192 -4.24 -0.77 -16.53
C ASP A 192 -4.55 -0.80 -15.03
N LEU A 193 -3.50 -0.66 -14.22
CA LEU A 193 -3.56 -0.70 -12.77
C LEU A 193 -3.60 0.70 -12.19
N GLY A 194 -4.66 0.98 -11.42
CA GLY A 194 -4.80 2.18 -10.63
C GLY A 194 -4.83 1.89 -9.13
N TRP A 195 -5.04 2.95 -8.35
CA TRP A 195 -5.30 2.86 -6.92
C TRP A 195 -6.53 3.68 -6.58
N ASN A 196 -7.45 3.09 -5.82
CA ASN A 196 -8.52 3.84 -5.17
C ASN A 196 -8.14 4.03 -3.69
N PRO A 197 -8.10 5.27 -3.20
CA PRO A 197 -8.04 5.50 -1.75
C PRO A 197 -9.38 5.15 -1.09
N SER A 198 -9.53 5.45 0.19
CA SER A 198 -10.83 5.29 0.86
C SER A 198 -11.96 6.02 0.13
N ARG A 199 -13.18 5.49 0.28
CA ARG A 199 -14.41 6.15 -0.18
C ARG A 199 -14.54 7.57 0.39
N ARG A 200 -14.06 7.80 1.62
CA ARG A 200 -14.04 9.11 2.28
C ARG A 200 -13.18 10.11 1.51
N LEU A 201 -11.96 9.72 1.14
CA LEU A 201 -11.08 10.57 0.35
C LEU A 201 -11.58 10.72 -1.09
N ALA A 202 -12.17 9.67 -1.67
CA ALA A 202 -12.70 9.70 -3.02
C ALA A 202 -13.95 10.59 -3.18
N ALA A 203 -14.78 10.70 -2.14
CA ALA A 203 -16.00 11.50 -2.13
C ALA A 203 -15.77 13.00 -1.82
N ALA A 204 -14.59 13.36 -1.32
CA ALA A 204 -14.29 14.74 -0.96
C ALA A 204 -13.95 15.56 -2.22
N THR A 205 -14.68 16.66 -2.42
CA THR A 205 -14.69 17.43 -3.69
C THR A 205 -13.99 18.78 -3.60
N SER A 206 -13.45 19.15 -2.44
CA SER A 206 -12.69 20.39 -2.29
C SER A 206 -11.35 20.33 -3.04
N GLY A 207 -10.78 21.49 -3.35
CA GLY A 207 -9.45 21.56 -3.97
C GLY A 207 -8.36 20.93 -3.09
N THR A 208 -8.48 21.05 -1.76
CA THR A 208 -7.57 20.41 -0.80
C THR A 208 -7.68 18.89 -0.80
N ALA A 209 -8.90 18.36 -0.80
CA ALA A 209 -9.12 16.92 -0.83
C ALA A 209 -8.74 16.30 -2.18
N TRP A 210 -8.97 17.00 -3.29
CA TRP A 210 -8.51 16.58 -4.61
C TRP A 210 -6.98 16.43 -4.67
N ASN A 211 -6.25 17.42 -4.17
CA ASN A 211 -4.78 17.38 -4.13
C ASN A 211 -4.29 16.22 -3.25
N LEU A 212 -4.94 16.00 -2.11
CA LEU A 212 -4.64 14.89 -1.23
C LEU A 212 -4.90 13.53 -1.90
N ARG A 213 -6.05 13.39 -2.58
CA ARG A 213 -6.41 12.19 -3.32
C ARG A 213 -5.36 11.87 -4.38
N THR A 214 -5.00 12.87 -5.18
CA THR A 214 -3.99 12.75 -6.24
C THR A 214 -2.63 12.35 -5.66
N ALA A 215 -2.20 12.98 -4.57
CA ALA A 215 -0.93 12.65 -3.92
C ALA A 215 -0.88 11.22 -3.38
N VAL A 216 -1.98 10.74 -2.79
CA VAL A 216 -2.11 9.35 -2.32
C VAL A 216 -2.10 8.38 -3.50
N GLU A 217 -2.88 8.65 -4.55
CA GLU A 217 -2.94 7.85 -5.76
C GLU A 217 -1.55 7.73 -6.40
N ASP A 218 -0.84 8.83 -6.59
CA ASP A 218 0.50 8.83 -7.21
C ASP A 218 1.55 8.14 -6.35
N ALA A 219 1.58 8.40 -5.04
CA ALA A 219 2.54 7.75 -4.14
C ALA A 219 2.38 6.22 -4.12
N VAL A 220 1.14 5.72 -4.09
CA VAL A 220 0.89 4.27 -4.12
C VAL A 220 1.16 3.70 -5.51
N ARG A 221 0.72 4.38 -6.57
CA ARG A 221 0.89 3.91 -7.95
C ARG A 221 2.36 3.80 -8.34
N GLN A 222 3.23 4.65 -7.80
CA GLN A 222 4.70 4.53 -7.96
C GLN A 222 5.27 3.27 -7.28
N ALA A 223 4.66 2.78 -6.20
CA ALA A 223 5.09 1.59 -5.49
C ALA A 223 4.58 0.28 -6.12
N LEU A 224 3.40 0.30 -6.74
CA LEU A 224 2.77 -0.88 -7.35
C LEU A 224 3.67 -1.69 -8.31
N PRO A 225 4.39 -1.11 -9.30
CA PRO A 225 5.21 -1.90 -10.22
C PRO A 225 6.25 -2.75 -9.50
N VAL A 226 6.95 -2.18 -8.53
CA VAL A 226 8.01 -2.88 -7.80
C VAL A 226 7.42 -3.94 -6.87
N ALA A 227 6.36 -3.60 -6.12
CA ALA A 227 5.75 -4.55 -5.19
C ALA A 227 5.06 -5.72 -5.91
N LEU A 228 4.33 -5.47 -6.99
CA LEU A 228 3.65 -6.52 -7.76
C LEU A 228 4.63 -7.31 -8.62
N GLY A 229 5.62 -6.64 -9.21
CA GLY A 229 6.70 -7.27 -9.98
C GLY A 229 7.52 -8.23 -9.12
N ALA A 230 7.93 -7.80 -7.92
CA ALA A 230 8.59 -8.67 -6.94
C ALA A 230 7.74 -9.90 -6.58
N CYS A 231 6.41 -9.76 -6.61
CA CYS A 231 5.44 -10.84 -6.38
C CYS A 231 5.06 -11.63 -7.64
N GLY A 232 5.84 -11.54 -8.72
CA GLY A 232 5.70 -12.34 -9.93
C GLY A 232 4.62 -11.86 -10.90
N LEU A 233 4.29 -10.56 -10.92
CA LEU A 233 3.47 -9.94 -11.97
C LEU A 233 4.36 -9.33 -13.05
N ASP A 234 4.08 -9.58 -14.31
CA ASP A 234 4.69 -8.83 -15.41
C ASP A 234 3.97 -7.48 -15.57
N VAL A 235 4.65 -6.39 -15.18
CA VAL A 235 4.04 -5.05 -15.07
C VAL A 235 5.01 -3.95 -15.51
N TRP A 236 4.53 -3.04 -16.35
CA TRP A 236 5.35 -1.96 -16.91
C TRP A 236 4.59 -0.65 -17.07
N TRP A 237 5.31 0.45 -16.86
CA TRP A 237 4.82 1.78 -17.23
C TRP A 237 4.81 1.95 -18.75
N ARG A 238 3.68 2.43 -19.28
CA ARG A 238 3.56 2.91 -20.66
C ARG A 238 3.10 4.36 -20.65
N ARG A 239 3.58 5.13 -21.62
CA ARG A 239 3.17 6.51 -21.87
C ARG A 239 2.60 6.62 -23.29
N PRO A 240 1.38 6.15 -23.51
CA PRO A 240 0.72 6.31 -24.80
C PRO A 240 0.50 7.78 -25.14
N ASP A 241 0.60 8.12 -26.42
CA ASP A 241 0.36 9.47 -26.89
C ASP A 241 -1.09 9.89 -26.65
N GLY A 242 -1.29 11.12 -26.17
CA GLY A 242 -2.61 11.68 -25.89
C GLY A 242 -3.34 11.07 -24.68
N LEU A 243 -2.73 10.14 -23.94
CA LEU A 243 -3.31 9.49 -22.76
C LEU A 243 -2.42 9.66 -21.52
N PRO A 244 -3.01 9.64 -20.31
CA PRO A 244 -2.21 9.61 -19.07
C PRO A 244 -1.29 8.37 -19.01
N PRO A 245 -0.16 8.43 -18.28
CA PRO A 245 0.69 7.27 -18.03
C PRO A 245 -0.09 6.10 -17.42
N GLN A 246 0.06 4.92 -18.01
CA GLN A 246 -0.64 3.69 -17.65
C GLN A 246 0.33 2.68 -17.04
N LEU A 247 -0.11 1.99 -15.99
CA LEU A 247 0.64 0.91 -15.37
C LEU A 247 0.05 -0.42 -15.86
N ARG A 248 0.62 -0.99 -16.91
CA ARG A 248 0.05 -2.15 -17.60
C ARG A 248 0.51 -3.46 -16.99
N ALA A 249 -0.42 -4.36 -16.70
CA ALA A 249 -0.17 -5.72 -16.26
C ALA A 249 -0.44 -6.72 -17.39
N TYR A 250 0.58 -7.47 -17.77
CA TYR A 250 0.58 -8.38 -18.91
C TYR A 250 0.27 -9.84 -18.52
N GLY A 251 0.42 -10.19 -17.24
CA GLY A 251 0.18 -11.55 -16.76
C GLY A 251 1.18 -11.98 -15.68
N PRO A 252 1.29 -13.28 -15.40
CA PRO A 252 2.33 -13.79 -14.50
C PRO A 252 3.72 -13.62 -15.12
N SER A 253 4.71 -13.28 -14.30
CA SER A 253 6.12 -13.32 -14.68
C SER A 253 6.60 -14.76 -14.90
N GLU A 254 7.61 -14.93 -15.75
CA GLU A 254 8.30 -16.21 -15.99
C GLU A 254 9.02 -16.72 -14.73
N ASP A 255 9.48 -15.80 -13.88
CA ASP A 255 10.25 -16.08 -12.66
C ASP A 255 9.53 -15.59 -11.40
N PRO A 256 8.45 -16.26 -10.93
CA PRO A 256 7.77 -15.87 -9.71
C PRO A 256 8.60 -16.21 -8.46
N PRO A 257 8.55 -15.39 -7.39
CA PRO A 257 9.34 -15.60 -6.17
C PRO A 257 8.92 -16.87 -5.40
N ILE A 258 7.70 -17.36 -5.63
CA ILE A 258 7.17 -18.57 -5.02
C ILE A 258 6.59 -19.42 -6.15
N ARG A 259 7.23 -20.56 -6.42
CA ARG A 259 6.76 -21.53 -7.41
C ARG A 259 5.46 -22.20 -6.93
N ARG A 260 4.62 -22.60 -7.90
CA ARG A 260 3.29 -23.15 -7.64
C ARG A 260 3.36 -24.52 -6.98
#